data_AF-A0A800F7R8-F1
#
_entry.id   AF-A0A800F7R8-F1
#
_cell.length_a   1.000
_cell.length_b   1.000
_cell.length_c   1.000
_cell.angle_alpha   90.00
_cell.angle_beta   90.00
_cell.angle_gamma   90.00
#
_symmetry.space_group_name_H-M   'P 1'
#
loop_
_entity.id
_entity.type
_entity.pdbx_description
1 polymer ?
#
loop_
_entity_poly.entity_id
_entity_poly.type
_entity_poly.pdbx_seq_one_letter_code
_entity_poly.pdbx_strand_id
1 'polypeptide(L)'
;MPNPNVHFLARSFQALQENVRRAGPAASAGYTLIGAIGVLGGLGYLIDRWAGTSSPWFLLAGMLLGVVVGFYELAKTVWKQ
;
A
#
# COMPACT_ATOMS: atom_id res chain seq x y z
N MET A 1 20.53 -23.28 -36.25
CA MET A 1 19.12 -22.86 -36.10
C MET A 1 18.91 -22.45 -34.65
N PRO A 2 18.42 -21.24 -34.34
CA PRO A 2 18.23 -20.79 -32.95
C PRO A 2 17.20 -21.67 -32.22
N ASN A 3 17.46 -22.00 -30.96
CA ASN A 3 16.64 -22.93 -30.19
C ASN A 3 15.27 -22.32 -29.82
N PRO A 4 14.14 -22.99 -30.09
CA PRO A 4 12.78 -22.45 -29.88
C PRO A 4 12.47 -22.11 -28.41
N ASN A 5 13.12 -22.78 -27.47
CA ASN A 5 12.93 -22.57 -26.02
C ASN A 5 13.37 -21.17 -25.56
N VAL A 6 14.40 -20.60 -26.19
CA VAL A 6 14.92 -19.25 -25.84
C VAL A 6 13.88 -18.18 -26.15
N HIS A 7 13.13 -18.35 -27.24
CA HIS A 7 12.10 -17.41 -27.67
C HIS A 7 10.84 -17.48 -26.81
N PHE A 8 10.50 -18.67 -26.31
CA PHE A 8 9.41 -18.85 -25.34
C PHE A 8 9.74 -18.18 -24.01
N LEU A 9 10.92 -18.45 -23.45
CA LEU A 9 11.38 -17.84 -22.20
C LEU A 9 11.43 -16.31 -22.31
N ALA A 10 12.02 -15.77 -23.40
CA ALA A 10 12.08 -14.32 -23.60
C ALA A 10 10.69 -13.66 -23.63
N ARG A 11 9.69 -14.31 -24.27
CA ARG A 11 8.30 -13.82 -24.28
C ARG A 11 7.65 -13.91 -22.89
N SER A 12 7.88 -14.99 -22.15
CA SER A 12 7.39 -15.13 -20.78
C SER A 12 7.99 -14.07 -19.85
N PHE A 13 9.29 -13.80 -19.96
CA PHE A 13 9.96 -12.74 -19.19
C PHE A 13 9.44 -11.35 -19.57
N GLN A 14 9.24 -11.06 -20.86
CA GLN A 14 8.63 -9.80 -21.29
C GLN A 14 7.20 -9.63 -20.77
N ALA A 15 6.38 -10.68 -20.83
CA ALA A 15 5.01 -10.65 -20.31
C ALA A 15 4.98 -10.45 -18.78
N LEU A 16 5.87 -11.12 -18.05
CA LEU A 16 6.03 -10.90 -16.60
C LEU A 16 6.48 -9.47 -16.30
N GLN A 17 7.44 -8.95 -17.05
CA GLN A 17 7.98 -7.60 -16.83
C GLN A 17 6.95 -6.52 -17.15
N GLU A 18 6.14 -6.68 -18.20
CA GLU A 18 5.01 -5.81 -18.53
C GLU A 18 3.94 -5.85 -17.42
N ASN A 19 3.58 -7.04 -16.94
CA ASN A 19 2.63 -7.19 -15.84
C ASN A 19 3.16 -6.57 -14.53
N VAL A 20 4.45 -6.74 -14.23
CA VAL A 20 5.11 -6.12 -13.07
C VAL A 20 5.16 -4.59 -13.22
N ARG A 21 5.42 -4.06 -14.42
CA ARG A 21 5.38 -2.61 -14.68
C ARG A 21 3.99 -2.02 -14.46
N ARG A 22 2.94 -2.74 -14.88
CA ARG A 22 1.54 -2.35 -14.64
C ARG A 22 1.11 -2.52 -13.18
N ALA A 23 1.65 -3.51 -12.48
CA ALA A 23 1.35 -3.78 -11.08
C ALA A 23 2.17 -2.90 -10.10
N GLY A 24 3.30 -2.34 -10.54
CA GLY A 24 4.17 -1.49 -9.72
C GLY A 24 3.45 -0.34 -9.01
N PRO A 25 2.63 0.45 -9.72
CA PRO A 25 1.80 1.49 -9.10
C PRO A 25 0.84 0.93 -8.05
N ALA A 26 0.12 -0.16 -8.35
CA ALA A 26 -0.82 -0.77 -7.43
C ALA A 26 -0.16 -1.36 -6.18
N ALA A 27 1.00 -2.00 -6.33
CA ALA A 27 1.79 -2.53 -5.22
C ALA A 27 2.29 -1.41 -4.30
N SER A 28 2.82 -0.33 -4.88
CA SER A 28 3.28 0.83 -4.10
C SER A 28 2.15 1.45 -3.28
N ALA A 29 0.96 1.54 -3.87
CA ALA A 29 -0.23 2.08 -3.24
C ALA A 29 -0.66 1.26 -1.99
N GLY A 30 -0.56 -0.08 -2.08
CA GLY A 30 -0.84 -0.98 -0.96
C GLY A 30 0.12 -0.79 0.22
N TYR A 31 1.43 -0.64 -0.04
CA TYR A 31 2.41 -0.37 1.02
C TYR A 31 2.21 0.99 1.69
N THR A 32 1.81 2.01 0.93
CA THR A 32 1.48 3.32 1.49
C THR A 32 0.27 3.24 2.42
N LEU A 33 -0.79 2.52 2.06
CA LEU A 33 -1.96 2.31 2.92
C LEU A 33 -1.59 1.60 4.23
N ILE A 34 -0.81 0.51 4.15
CA ILE A 34 -0.35 -0.23 5.33
C ILE A 34 0.51 0.68 6.23
N GLY A 35 1.42 1.45 5.62
CA GLY A 35 2.27 2.41 6.33
C GLY A 35 1.45 3.50 7.03
N ALA A 36 0.48 4.10 6.34
CA ALA A 36 -0.37 5.14 6.88
C ALA A 36 -1.20 4.65 8.08
N ILE A 37 -1.84 3.48 7.95
CA ILE A 37 -2.60 2.87 9.05
C ILE A 37 -1.69 2.54 10.24
N GLY A 38 -0.52 1.95 9.99
CA GLY A 38 0.43 1.59 11.03
C GLY A 38 0.95 2.81 11.80
N VAL A 39 1.35 3.87 11.09
CA VAL A 39 1.87 5.11 11.69
C VAL A 39 0.78 5.86 12.46
N LEU A 40 -0.39 6.10 11.86
CA LEU A 40 -1.47 6.85 12.50
C LEU A 40 -2.12 6.07 13.64
N GLY A 41 -2.32 4.77 13.48
CA GLY A 41 -2.81 3.89 14.54
C GLY A 41 -1.81 3.78 15.70
N GLY A 42 -0.52 3.66 15.41
CA GLY A 42 0.54 3.64 16.42
C GLY A 42 0.65 4.95 17.20
N LEU A 43 0.56 6.09 16.51
CA LEU A 43 0.52 7.41 17.15
C LEU A 43 -0.74 7.57 18.04
N GLY A 44 -1.91 7.16 17.54
CA GLY A 44 -3.16 7.16 18.31
C GLY A 44 -3.07 6.32 19.58
N TYR A 45 -2.43 5.14 19.50
CA TYR A 45 -2.19 4.29 20.66
C TYR A 45 -1.25 4.92 21.69
N LEU A 46 -0.15 5.56 21.24
CA LEU A 46 0.77 6.25 22.16
C LEU A 46 0.05 7.37 22.92
N ILE A 47 -0.78 8.14 22.22
CA ILE A 47 -1.56 9.24 22.80
C ILE A 47 -2.58 8.70 23.81
N ASP A 48 -3.34 7.64 23.48
CA ASP A 48 -4.28 7.01 24.42
C ASP A 48 -3.57 6.49 25.67
N ARG A 49 -2.36 5.92 25.53
CA ARG A 49 -1.57 5.41 26.66
C ARG A 49 -1.05 6.52 27.57
N TRP A 50 -0.70 7.68 27.01
CA TRP A 50 -0.29 8.85 27.80
C TRP A 50 -1.47 9.59 28.43
N ALA A 51 -2.63 9.60 27.78
CA ALA A 51 -3.83 10.23 28.28
C ALA A 51 -4.49 9.45 29.43
N GLY A 52 -4.10 8.20 29.67
CA GLY A 52 -4.68 7.36 30.73
C GLY A 52 -6.16 7.04 30.51
N THR A 53 -6.65 7.19 29.27
CA THR A 53 -8.07 7.06 28.93
C THR A 53 -8.49 5.60 29.01
N SER A 54 -9.50 5.27 29.82
CA SER A 54 -10.05 3.92 29.96
C SER A 54 -10.77 3.38 28.70
N SER A 55 -10.92 4.21 27.66
CA SER A 55 -11.53 3.84 26.38
C SER A 55 -10.64 4.33 25.23
N PRO A 56 -10.18 3.45 24.31
CA PRO A 56 -9.17 3.76 23.30
C PRO A 56 -9.74 4.54 22.09
N TRP A 57 -10.27 5.73 22.36
CA TRP A 57 -10.90 6.58 21.36
C TRP A 57 -9.90 7.23 20.40
N PHE A 58 -8.69 7.57 20.84
CA PHE A 58 -7.67 8.10 19.92
C PHE A 58 -7.09 7.03 19.00
N LEU A 59 -6.97 5.79 19.47
CA LEU A 59 -6.61 4.67 18.60
C LEU A 59 -7.66 4.47 17.51
N LEU A 60 -8.94 4.42 17.88
CA LEU A 60 -10.02 4.24 16.91
C LEU A 60 -10.12 5.41 15.92
N ALA A 61 -10.02 6.65 16.40
CA ALA A 61 -9.97 7.83 15.54
C ALA A 61 -8.73 7.83 14.63
N GLY A 62 -7.56 7.43 15.15
CA GLY A 62 -6.31 7.30 14.39
C GLY A 62 -6.37 6.20 13.34
N MET A 63 -7.02 5.07 13.62
CA MET A 63 -7.27 4.00 12.66
C MET A 63 -8.21 4.46 11.54
N LEU A 64 -9.32 5.11 11.90
CA LEU A 64 -10.28 5.67 10.94
C LEU A 64 -9.62 6.71 10.04
N LEU A 65 -8.84 7.63 10.62
CA LEU A 65 -8.05 8.59 9.87
C LEU A 65 -7.02 7.90 8.97
N GLY A 66 -6.32 6.88 9.45
CA GLY A 66 -5.35 6.11 8.66
C GLY A 66 -5.98 5.44 7.45
N VAL A 67 -7.19 4.90 7.61
CA VAL A 67 -7.97 4.34 6.50
C VAL A 67 -8.34 5.45 5.50
N VAL A 68 -8.91 6.57 5.97
CA VAL A 68 -9.32 7.67 5.09
C VAL A 68 -8.13 8.27 4.32
N VAL A 69 -7.00 8.51 5.00
CA VAL A 69 -5.78 9.05 4.39
C VAL A 69 -5.20 8.07 3.38
N GLY A 70 -5.12 6.79 3.73
CA GLY A 70 -4.59 5.79 2.82
C GLY A 70 -5.47 5.61 1.57
N PHE A 71 -6.80 5.58 1.71
CA PHE A 71 -7.71 5.59 0.56
C PHE A 71 -7.59 6.88 -0.27
N TYR A 72 -7.36 8.03 0.37
CA TYR A 72 -7.12 9.29 -0.34
C TYR A 72 -5.82 9.25 -1.15
N GLU A 73 -4.73 8.70 -0.61
CA GLU A 73 -3.48 8.50 -1.36
C GLU A 73 -3.63 7.49 -2.49
N LEU A 74 -4.40 6.41 -2.29
CA LEU A 74 -4.75 5.47 -3.36
C LEU A 74 -5.49 6.20 -4.49
N ALA A 75 -6.57 6.90 -4.16
CA ALA A 75 -7.38 7.63 -5.14
C ALA A 75 -6.56 8.69 -5.88
N LYS A 76 -5.71 9.43 -5.16
CA LYS A 76 -4.81 10.43 -5.74
C LYS A 76 -3.79 9.79 -6.67
N THR A 77 -3.19 8.66 -6.30
CA THR A 77 -2.20 7.95 -7.14
C THR A 77 -2.85 7.40 -8.41
N VAL A 78 -4.07 6.87 -8.30
CA VAL A 78 -4.84 6.34 -9.43
C VAL A 78 -5.30 7.45 -10.38
N TRP A 79 -5.79 8.58 -9.87
CA TRP A 79 -6.28 9.70 -10.70
C TRP A 79 -5.19 10.60 -11.27
N LYS A 80 -3.97 10.53 -10.73
CA LYS A 80 -2.83 11.33 -11.22
C LYS A 80 -1.98 10.57 -12.24
N GLN A 81 -2.39 9.34 -12.61
CA GLN A 81 -1.95 8.64 -13.82
C GLN A 81 -2.89 8.94 -14.99
#